data_AF-A0A6I1VZV8-F1
#
_entry.id   AF-A0A6I1VZV8-F1
#
_cell.length_a   1.000
_cell.length_b   1.000
_cell.length_c   1.000
_cell.angle_alpha   90.00
_cell.angle_beta   90.00
_cell.angle_gamma   90.00
#
_symmetry.space_group_name_H-M   'P 1'
#
loop_
_entity.id
_entity.type
_entity.pdbx_description
1 polymer ?
#
loop_
_entity_poly.entity_id
_entity_poly.type
_entity_poly.pdbx_seq_one_letter_code
_entity_poly.pdbx_strand_id
1 'polypeptide(L)'
;LLQSWLHTLTTIRNICAHHARLWNRELGIRPELPKTVNFLWPQHLQNPGQHARMFTVLSILNLLMRRVSPHTSWDTRLHELVGEFADINLAPMGFPPNWQNDRFW
;
A
#
# COMPACT_ATOMS: atom_id res chain seq x y z
N LEU A 1 15.26 -5.36 -0.56
CA LEU A 1 14.15 -4.39 -0.63
C LEU A 1 13.47 -4.32 -2.00
N LEU A 2 14.04 -3.66 -3.02
CA LEU A 2 13.35 -3.47 -4.31
C LEU A 2 12.95 -4.79 -4.99
N GLN A 3 13.81 -5.81 -4.98
CA GLN A 3 13.48 -7.14 -5.48
C GLN A 3 12.25 -7.75 -4.80
N SER A 4 12.16 -7.64 -3.46
CA SER A 4 10.99 -8.10 -2.70
C SER A 4 9.73 -7.34 -3.11
N TRP A 5 9.82 -6.01 -3.25
CA TRP A 5 8.70 -5.18 -3.64
C TRP A 5 8.19 -5.48 -5.05
N LEU A 6 9.09 -5.65 -6.03
CA LEU A 6 8.71 -6.00 -7.40
C LEU A 6 8.07 -7.39 -7.47
N HIS A 7 8.59 -8.36 -6.70
CA HIS A 7 7.95 -9.66 -6.57
C HIS A 7 6.54 -9.52 -6.00
N THR A 8 6.37 -8.73 -4.93
CA THR A 8 5.05 -8.48 -4.35
C THR A 8 4.08 -7.85 -5.34
N LEU A 9 4.50 -6.80 -6.04
CA LEU A 9 3.66 -6.13 -7.04
C LEU A 9 3.29 -7.06 -8.20
N THR A 10 4.19 -7.96 -8.60
CA THR A 10 3.92 -8.97 -9.64
C THR A 10 2.81 -9.92 -9.20
N THR A 11 2.87 -10.41 -7.96
CA THR A 11 1.80 -11.26 -7.41
C THR A 11 0.47 -10.51 -7.33
N ILE A 12 0.47 -9.25 -6.90
CA ILE A 12 -0.74 -8.43 -6.83
C ILE A 12 -1.34 -8.20 -8.22
N ARG A 13 -0.50 -7.86 -9.21
CA ARG A 13 -0.91 -7.72 -10.61
C ARG A 13 -1.56 -9.01 -11.11
N ASN A 14 -1.00 -10.18 -10.78
CA ASN A 14 -1.57 -11.46 -11.19
C ASN A 14 -2.92 -11.73 -10.52
N ILE A 15 -3.08 -11.41 -9.23
CA ILE A 15 -4.38 -11.50 -8.55
C ILE A 15 -5.42 -10.61 -9.26
N CYS A 16 -5.06 -9.37 -9.60
CA CYS A 16 -5.93 -8.48 -10.38
C CYS A 16 -6.30 -9.06 -11.75
N ALA A 17 -5.33 -9.61 -12.49
CA ALA A 17 -5.55 -10.21 -13.80
C ALA A 17 -6.47 -11.44 -13.75
N HIS A 18 -6.47 -12.16 -12.63
CA HIS A 18 -7.40 -13.26 -12.37
C HIS A 18 -8.71 -12.81 -11.70
N HIS A 19 -8.97 -11.50 -11.61
CA HIS A 19 -10.15 -10.92 -10.97
C HIS A 19 -10.39 -11.42 -9.54
N ALA A 20 -9.33 -11.83 -8.85
CA ALA A 20 -9.43 -12.38 -7.51
C ALA A 20 -9.48 -11.27 -6.45
N ARG A 21 -10.13 -11.57 -5.33
CA ARG A 21 -10.34 -10.60 -4.24
C ARG A 21 -9.01 -10.14 -3.62
N LEU A 22 -8.88 -8.83 -3.44
CA LEU A 22 -7.82 -8.17 -2.67
C LEU A 22 -8.31 -7.57 -1.35
N TRP A 23 -9.61 -7.27 -1.25
CA TRP A 23 -10.24 -6.77 -0.03
C TRP A 23 -10.13 -7.80 1.12
N ASN A 24 -9.70 -7.36 2.31
CA ASN A 24 -9.52 -8.20 3.49
C ASN A 24 -8.68 -9.47 3.22
N ARG A 25 -7.64 -9.34 2.40
CA ARG A 25 -6.72 -10.44 2.09
C ARG A 25 -5.41 -10.26 2.83
N GLU A 26 -5.00 -11.29 3.55
CA GLU A 26 -3.60 -11.45 3.95
C GLU A 26 -2.82 -12.03 2.76
N LEU A 27 -1.71 -11.39 2.43
CA LEU A 27 -0.84 -11.80 1.35
C LEU A 27 0.05 -12.96 1.83
N GLY A 28 0.01 -14.08 1.09
CA GLY A 28 0.93 -15.21 1.36
C GLY A 28 2.40 -14.84 1.14
N ILE A 29 2.65 -13.79 0.36
CA ILE A 29 3.95 -13.17 0.17
C ILE A 29 4.04 -11.88 1.00
N ARG A 30 5.03 -11.81 1.88
CA ARG A 30 5.21 -10.64 2.75
C ARG A 30 6.25 -9.70 2.12
N PRO A 31 5.86 -8.47 1.73
CA PRO A 31 6.83 -7.49 1.28
C PRO A 31 7.81 -7.16 2.40
N GLU A 32 9.10 -7.05 2.05
CA GLU A 32 10.13 -6.61 2.98
C GLU A 32 9.91 -5.13 3.35
N LEU A 33 10.00 -4.80 4.64
CA LEU A 33 9.89 -3.42 5.11
C LEU A 33 11.29 -2.78 5.23
N PRO A 34 11.43 -1.49 4.89
CA PRO A 34 12.71 -0.81 5.00
C PRO A 34 13.11 -0.67 6.49
N LYS A 35 14.27 -1.22 6.87
CA LYS A 35 14.82 -1.11 8.23
C LYS A 35 15.35 0.28 8.55
N THR A 36 15.86 0.97 7.53
CA THR A 36 16.35 2.34 7.60
C THR A 36 15.65 3.13 6.51
N VAL A 37 14.95 4.20 6.90
CA VAL A 37 14.11 4.95 5.98
C VAL A 37 14.73 6.33 5.75
N ASN A 38 15.34 6.52 4.58
CA ASN A 38 15.90 7.80 4.13
C ASN A 38 14.94 8.56 3.19
N PHE A 39 13.66 8.20 3.20
CA PHE A 39 12.60 8.72 2.34
C PHE A 39 11.28 8.79 3.12
N LEU A 40 10.24 9.42 2.55
CA LEU A 40 8.92 9.42 3.18
C LEU A 40 8.35 7.99 3.19
N TRP A 41 7.91 7.51 4.35
CA TRP A 41 7.33 6.20 4.55
C TRP A 41 6.28 6.25 5.67
N PRO A 42 5.16 5.52 5.57
CA PRO A 42 4.12 5.55 6.60
C PRO A 42 4.67 5.11 7.96
N GLN A 43 4.41 5.90 8.99
CA GLN A 43 4.93 5.60 10.34
C GLN A 43 4.35 4.29 10.88
N HIS A 44 3.09 4.00 10.54
CA HIS A 44 2.41 2.76 10.94
C HIS A 44 3.17 1.49 10.50
N LEU A 45 3.80 1.52 9.32
CA LEU A 45 4.56 0.38 8.77
C LEU A 45 5.96 0.23 9.40
N GLN A 46 6.41 1.18 10.22
CA GLN A 46 7.65 1.05 10.99
C GLN A 46 7.44 0.37 12.35
N ASN A 47 6.20 0.41 12.86
CA ASN A 47 5.86 -0.19 14.13
C ASN A 47 5.83 -1.73 14.02
N PRO A 48 6.14 -2.48 15.10
CA PRO A 48 5.99 -3.93 15.11
C PRO A 48 4.55 -4.34 14.78
N GLY A 49 4.36 -5.25 13.82
CA GLY A 49 3.02 -5.69 13.42
C GLY A 49 3.00 -6.57 12.17
N GLN A 50 1.84 -7.15 11.87
CA GLN A 50 1.62 -7.92 10.64
C GLN A 50 1.29 -6.99 9.47
N HIS A 51 2.31 -6.58 8.72
CA HIS A 51 2.18 -5.69 7.56
C HIS A 51 2.01 -6.45 6.24
N ALA A 52 1.21 -7.51 6.26
CA ALA A 52 0.99 -8.42 5.13
C ALA A 52 -0.31 -8.14 4.36
N ARG A 53 -0.90 -6.95 4.53
CA ARG A 53 -2.19 -6.57 3.91
C ARG A 53 -1.98 -5.51 2.83
N MET A 54 -3.07 -5.19 2.11
CA MET A 54 -3.04 -4.31 0.95
C MET A 54 -2.50 -2.90 1.22
N PHE A 55 -2.66 -2.36 2.43
CA PHE A 55 -2.10 -1.05 2.77
C PHE A 55 -0.58 -0.96 2.53
N THR A 56 0.18 -2.03 2.88
CA THR A 56 1.62 -2.09 2.63
C THR A 56 1.93 -2.05 1.13
N VAL A 57 1.17 -2.78 0.32
CA VAL A 57 1.32 -2.81 -1.14
C VAL A 57 1.04 -1.43 -1.75
N LEU A 58 -0.04 -0.78 -1.33
CA LEU A 58 -0.41 0.55 -1.80
C LEU A 58 0.65 1.58 -1.43
N SER A 59 1.24 1.46 -0.24
CA SER A 59 2.35 2.33 0.19
C SER A 59 3.60 2.11 -0.67
N ILE A 60 3.97 0.87 -0.95
CA ILE A 60 5.08 0.55 -1.87
C ILE A 60 4.81 1.13 -3.26
N LEU A 61 3.61 0.91 -3.79
CA LEU A 61 3.21 1.38 -5.11
C LEU A 61 3.24 2.91 -5.19
N ASN A 62 2.71 3.61 -4.19
CA ASN A 62 2.74 5.08 -4.14
C ASN A 62 4.16 5.62 -4.18
N LEU A 63 5.05 5.07 -3.34
CA LEU A 63 6.45 5.47 -3.27
C LEU A 63 7.13 5.32 -4.63
N LEU A 64 6.92 4.18 -5.31
CA LEU A 64 7.50 3.93 -6.63
C LEU A 64 6.90 4.85 -7.69
N MET A 65 5.58 5.06 -7.68
CA MET A 65 4.90 5.95 -8.61
C MET A 65 5.41 7.38 -8.50
N ARG A 66 5.58 7.93 -7.29
CA ARG A 66 6.15 9.28 -7.08
C ARG A 66 7.58 9.41 -7.58
N ARG A 67 8.37 8.32 -7.59
CA ARG A 67 9.76 8.30 -8.10
C ARG A 67 9.84 8.18 -9.62
N VAL A 68 9.00 7.33 -10.21
CA VAL A 68 9.00 7.06 -11.66
C VAL A 68 8.22 8.12 -12.44
N SER A 69 7.15 8.65 -11.85
CA SER A 69 6.28 9.66 -12.44
C SER A 69 5.97 10.75 -11.41
N PRO A 70 6.84 11.78 -11.27
CA PRO A 70 6.67 12.83 -10.25
C PRO A 70 5.38 13.64 -10.37
N HIS A 71 4.78 13.69 -11.56
CA HIS A 71 3.51 14.38 -11.83
C HIS A 71 2.30 13.44 -11.78
N THR A 72 2.45 12.26 -11.18
CA THR A 72 1.36 11.31 -11.02
C THR A 72 0.27 11.86 -10.09
N SER A 73 -0.99 11.58 -10.43
CA SER A 73 -2.17 11.80 -9.56
C SER A 73 -2.64 10.50 -8.90
N TRP A 74 -1.75 9.50 -8.79
CA TRP A 74 -2.13 8.15 -8.37
C TRP A 74 -2.66 8.10 -6.93
N ASP A 75 -1.98 8.77 -6.01
CA ASP A 75 -2.39 8.95 -4.62
C ASP A 75 -3.70 9.73 -4.52
N THR A 76 -3.86 10.81 -5.28
CA THR A 76 -5.13 11.57 -5.32
C THR A 76 -6.29 10.66 -5.73
N ARG A 77 -6.12 9.88 -6.79
CA ARG A 77 -7.15 8.91 -7.24
C ARG A 77 -7.45 7.82 -6.21
N LEU A 78 -6.45 7.40 -5.43
CA LEU A 78 -6.68 6.47 -4.33
C LEU A 78 -7.52 7.11 -3.21
N HIS A 79 -7.23 8.38 -2.86
CA HIS A 79 -8.03 9.11 -1.87
C HIS A 79 -9.46 9.32 -2.34
N GLU A 80 -9.66 9.70 -3.61
CA GLU A 80 -10.98 9.84 -4.23
C GLU A 80 -11.75 8.52 -4.18
N LEU A 81 -11.12 7.42 -4.59
CA LEU A 81 -11.73 6.09 -4.57
C LEU A 81 -12.12 5.67 -3.15
N VAL A 82 -11.25 5.86 -2.17
CA VAL A 82 -11.56 5.53 -0.78
C VAL A 82 -12.65 6.45 -0.23
N GLY A 83 -12.65 7.73 -0.62
CA GLY A 83 -13.66 8.72 -0.24
C GLY A 83 -15.05 8.45 -0.83
N GLU A 84 -15.13 7.91 -2.05
CA GLU A 84 -16.36 7.44 -2.68
C GLU A 84 -17.04 6.34 -1.85
N PHE A 85 -16.23 5.56 -1.13
CA PHE A 85 -16.67 4.43 -0.30
C PHE A 85 -16.38 4.65 1.20
N ALA A 86 -16.69 5.84 1.71
CA ALA A 86 -16.39 6.25 3.10
C ALA A 86 -16.98 5.32 4.19
N ASP A 87 -18.11 4.65 3.90
CA ASP A 87 -18.77 3.74 4.85
C ASP A 87 -18.06 2.37 4.97
N ILE A 88 -17.09 2.08 4.10
CA ILE A 88 -16.40 0.80 4.11
C ILE A 88 -15.28 0.83 5.15
N ASN A 89 -15.34 -0.11 6.11
CA ASN A 89 -14.27 -0.30 7.08
C ASN A 89 -12.96 -0.75 6.42
N LEU A 90 -11.94 0.12 6.37
CA LEU A 90 -10.64 -0.16 5.76
C LEU A 90 -9.66 -0.93 6.66
N ALA A 91 -9.95 -1.08 7.96
CA ALA A 91 -9.07 -1.80 8.89
C ALA A 91 -8.73 -3.24 8.44
N PRO A 92 -9.67 -4.02 7.86
CA PRO A 92 -9.37 -5.33 7.26
C PRO A 92 -8.41 -5.25 6.06
N MET A 93 -8.23 -4.10 5.42
CA MET A 93 -7.19 -3.91 4.40
C MET A 93 -5.83 -3.49 4.98
N GLY A 94 -5.75 -3.32 6.30
CA GLY A 94 -4.53 -2.91 7.01
C GLY A 94 -4.33 -1.39 7.05
N PHE A 95 -5.36 -0.60 6.71
CA PHE A 95 -5.26 0.86 6.82
C PHE A 95 -5.29 1.27 8.30
N PRO A 96 -4.34 2.10 8.76
CA PRO A 96 -4.44 2.70 10.08
C PRO A 96 -5.56 3.76 10.12
N PRO A 97 -6.09 4.07 11.32
CA PRO A 97 -6.97 5.22 11.48
C PRO A 97 -6.28 6.51 10.98
N ASN A 98 -7.03 7.39 10.32
CA ASN A 98 -6.54 8.67 9.82
C ASN A 98 -5.30 8.58 8.90
N TRP A 99 -5.17 7.48 8.15
CA TRP A 99 -4.03 7.26 7.25
C TRP A 99 -3.84 8.38 6.21
N GLN A 100 -4.92 9.10 5.85
CA GLN A 100 -4.87 10.23 4.91
C GLN A 100 -4.09 11.43 5.45
N ASN A 101 -3.89 11.49 6.78
CA ASN A 101 -3.18 12.59 7.43
C ASN A 101 -1.67 12.29 7.59
N ASP A 102 -1.21 11.08 7.24
CA ASP A 102 0.22 10.76 7.26
C ASP A 102 0.91 11.51 6.11
N ARG A 103 1.99 12.24 6.38
CA ARG A 103 2.77 13.02 5.40
C ARG A 103 3.27 12.19 4.21
N PHE A 104 3.32 10.87 4.35
CA PHE A 104 3.62 9.98 3.24
C PHE A 104 2.57 10.07 2.12
N TRP A 105 1.29 10.12 2.48
CA TRP A 105 0.15 10.21 1.58
C TRP A 105 -0.07 11.65 1.15
#